data_AF-A0A920N720-F1
#
_entry.id   AF-A0A920N720-F1
#
_cell.length_a   1.000
_cell.length_b   1.000
_cell.length_c   1.000
_cell.angle_alpha   90.00
_cell.angle_beta   90.00
_cell.angle_gamma   90.00
#
_symmetry.space_group_name_H-M   'P 1'
#
loop_
_entity.id
_entity.type
_entity.pdbx_description
1 polymer ?
#
loop_
_entity_poly.entity_id
_entity_poly.type
_entity_poly.pdbx_seq_one_letter_code
_entity_poly.pdbx_strand_id
1 'polypeptide(L)'
;MVKDMGRGVPVGQTYYDEPGLPERYRGNLLLARWGRRAVTRYVVRRHGATFQATEHVFSRRPRHRPPGRCCGPGGGGNVFVTLAYMAHNEGSPVYRSDLLMIRRKDPAGRRRFRGFDMLEASPQQLFAELGRGGSWGPGRRAYVELVRRGRDAVAGVVDRLKASNPPTVRVSSPGLVGRPFGSTWLGRASEGGSPTGGPGSRQ
;
A
#
# COMPACT_ATOMS: atom_id res chain seq x y z
N MET A 1 13.55 -8.66 19.66
CA MET A 1 12.06 -8.61 19.73
C MET A 1 11.65 -7.18 20.03
N VAL A 2 10.87 -6.54 19.16
CA VAL A 2 10.44 -5.14 19.37
C VAL A 2 9.55 -5.09 20.61
N LYS A 3 10.04 -4.44 21.67
CA LYS A 3 9.26 -4.16 22.89
C LYS A 3 7.95 -3.49 22.47
N ASP A 4 6.83 -3.90 23.04
CA ASP A 4 5.47 -3.33 22.85
C ASP A 4 4.65 -3.78 21.62
N MET A 5 5.19 -4.48 20.62
CA MET A 5 4.35 -4.99 19.52
C MET A 5 3.39 -6.13 19.96
N GLY A 6 3.76 -6.86 21.02
CA GLY A 6 2.98 -7.94 21.65
C GLY A 6 2.60 -9.10 20.72
N ARG A 7 2.04 -10.20 21.28
CA ARG A 7 1.30 -11.20 20.48
C ARG A 7 0.06 -10.52 19.90
N GLY A 8 0.18 -10.05 18.67
CA GLY A 8 -0.96 -9.55 17.91
C GLY A 8 -1.74 -10.69 17.28
N VAL A 9 -3.06 -10.66 17.39
CA VAL A 9 -3.95 -11.43 16.51
C VAL A 9 -4.48 -10.44 15.47
N PRO A 10 -3.73 -10.17 14.38
CA PRO A 10 -4.23 -9.38 13.28
C PRO A 10 -5.29 -10.18 12.53
N VAL A 11 -6.43 -9.56 12.27
CA VAL A 11 -7.57 -10.22 11.58
C VAL A 11 -7.95 -9.54 10.28
N GLY A 12 -7.26 -8.44 9.94
CA GLY A 12 -7.41 -7.78 8.65
C GLY A 12 -6.41 -6.65 8.51
N GLN A 13 -5.84 -6.50 7.32
CA GLN A 13 -4.86 -5.46 6.99
C GLN A 13 -5.21 -4.79 5.67
N THR A 14 -4.85 -3.52 5.54
CA THR A 14 -5.11 -2.76 4.32
C THR A 14 -4.18 -1.55 4.23
N TYR A 15 -3.71 -1.25 3.02
CA TYR A 15 -2.92 -0.07 2.74
C TYR A 15 -3.84 1.11 2.42
N TYR A 16 -3.66 2.23 3.12
CA TYR A 16 -4.47 3.43 2.90
C TYR A 16 -3.67 4.47 2.13
N ASP A 17 -4.12 4.75 0.90
CA ASP A 17 -3.59 5.82 0.07
C ASP A 17 -4.73 6.49 -0.70
N GLU A 18 -5.75 6.90 0.04
CA GLU A 18 -6.94 7.52 -0.52
C GLU A 18 -7.07 8.97 -0.01
N PRO A 19 -7.71 9.87 -0.78
CA PRO A 19 -7.85 11.29 -0.45
C PRO A 19 -8.92 11.60 0.59
N GLY A 20 -9.64 10.60 1.11
CA GLY A 20 -10.82 10.80 1.96
C GLY A 20 -10.50 11.22 3.39
N LEU A 21 -9.34 10.82 3.90
CA LEU A 21 -8.81 11.20 5.20
C LEU A 21 -7.68 12.23 5.04
N PRO A 22 -7.33 12.98 6.10
CA PRO A 22 -6.21 13.90 6.06
C PRO A 22 -4.92 13.25 5.54
N GLU A 23 -4.08 14.03 4.85
CA GLU A 23 -2.87 13.57 4.17
C GLU A 23 -1.94 12.71 5.04
N ARG A 24 -1.82 13.04 6.34
CA ARG A 24 -1.06 12.25 7.33
C ARG A 24 -1.49 10.78 7.47
N TYR A 25 -2.65 10.41 6.92
CA TYR A 25 -3.14 9.04 6.93
C TYR A 25 -2.76 8.23 5.70
N ARG A 26 -2.38 8.88 4.59
CA ARG A 26 -1.87 8.22 3.39
C ARG A 26 -0.54 7.53 3.63
N GLY A 27 -0.26 6.50 2.85
CA GLY A 27 0.96 5.69 2.98
C GLY A 27 0.99 4.80 4.21
N ASN A 28 -0.09 4.76 5.00
CA ASN A 28 -0.13 3.98 6.22
C ASN A 28 -0.76 2.60 6.00
N LEU A 29 -0.28 1.61 6.75
CA LEU A 29 -0.95 0.32 6.88
C LEU A 29 -1.95 0.39 8.03
N LEU A 30 -3.21 0.03 7.77
CA LEU A 30 -4.23 -0.10 8.80
C LEU A 30 -4.42 -1.57 9.16
N LEU A 31 -4.36 -1.90 10.45
CA LEU A 31 -4.38 -3.28 10.95
C LEU A 31 -5.44 -3.50 12.02
N ALA A 32 -6.44 -4.35 11.80
CA ALA A 32 -7.42 -4.69 12.84
C ALA A 32 -6.77 -5.63 13.84
N ARG A 33 -6.79 -5.21 15.10
CA ARG A 33 -6.16 -5.92 16.20
C ARG A 33 -7.26 -6.47 17.08
N TRP A 34 -7.56 -7.76 16.91
CA TRP A 34 -8.58 -8.45 17.70
C TRP A 34 -8.27 -8.35 19.20
N GLY A 35 -7.05 -8.72 19.60
CA GLY A 35 -6.61 -8.71 21.01
C GLY A 35 -6.53 -7.31 21.64
N ARG A 36 -6.32 -6.25 20.84
CA ARG A 36 -6.27 -4.87 21.35
C ARG A 36 -7.61 -4.14 21.27
N ARG A 37 -8.67 -4.78 20.72
CA ARG A 37 -9.99 -4.17 20.49
C ARG A 37 -9.89 -2.83 19.77
N ALA A 38 -8.95 -2.79 18.84
CA ALA A 38 -8.48 -1.56 18.27
C ALA A 38 -8.13 -1.75 16.82
N VAL A 39 -8.19 -0.61 16.20
CA VAL A 39 -7.82 -0.38 14.85
C VAL A 39 -6.55 0.47 14.94
N THR A 40 -5.42 -0.09 14.54
CA THR A 40 -4.13 0.62 14.55
C THR A 40 -3.74 1.03 13.15
N ARG A 41 -2.90 2.06 13.07
CA ARG A 41 -2.21 2.49 11.86
C ARG A 41 -0.71 2.40 12.07
N TYR A 42 0.00 2.02 11.02
CA TYR A 42 1.44 1.93 11.00
C TYR A 42 1.94 2.95 9.98
N VAL A 43 2.71 3.93 10.45
CA VAL A 43 3.34 4.92 9.58
C VAL A 43 4.58 4.28 8.97
N VAL A 44 4.48 3.88 7.70
CA VAL A 44 5.54 3.15 7.00
C VAL A 44 6.55 4.14 6.44
N ARG A 45 7.84 3.90 6.73
CA ARG A 45 8.97 4.68 6.22
C ARG A 45 10.00 3.74 5.62
N ARG A 46 10.62 4.15 4.51
CA ARG A 46 11.76 3.42 3.94
C ARG A 46 12.93 3.46 4.92
N HIS A 47 13.68 2.36 4.98
CA HIS A 47 14.87 2.21 5.79
C HIS A 47 15.88 1.33 5.05
N GLY A 48 16.73 1.96 4.22
CA GLY A 48 17.58 1.24 3.28
C GLY A 48 16.77 0.41 2.30
N ALA A 49 17.08 -0.89 2.20
CA ALA A 49 16.32 -1.87 1.40
C ALA A 49 15.07 -2.42 2.12
N THR A 50 14.76 -1.94 3.33
CA THR A 50 13.65 -2.41 4.14
C THR A 50 12.69 -1.27 4.52
N PHE A 51 11.73 -1.57 5.40
CA PHE A 51 10.80 -0.59 5.94
C PHE A 51 10.81 -0.62 7.46
N GLN A 52 10.62 0.55 8.06
CA GLN A 52 10.30 0.69 9.47
C GLN A 52 8.89 1.23 9.60
N ALA A 53 8.22 0.88 10.69
CA ALA A 53 6.90 1.41 10.96
C ALA A 53 6.67 1.70 12.44
N THR A 54 5.99 2.81 12.70
CA THR A 54 5.57 3.20 14.05
C THR A 54 4.07 2.95 14.20
N GLU A 55 3.69 2.18 15.22
CA GLU A 55 2.30 1.88 15.54
C GLU A 55 1.62 3.07 16.25
N HIS A 56 0.43 3.43 15.79
CA HIS A 56 -0.45 4.38 16.46
C HIS A 56 -1.87 3.83 16.52
N VAL A 57 -2.60 4.15 17.59
CA VAL A 57 -4.04 3.89 17.64
C VAL A 57 -4.74 4.80 16.62
N PHE A 58 -5.47 4.21 15.67
CA PHE A 58 -6.31 4.94 14.72
C PHE A 58 -7.74 5.07 15.23
N SER A 59 -8.28 4.01 15.83
CA SER A 59 -9.58 3.99 16.48
C SER A 59 -9.60 2.89 17.53
N ARG A 60 -10.23 3.15 18.67
CA ARG A 60 -10.39 2.16 19.75
C ARG A 60 -11.84 2.15 20.19
N ARG A 61 -12.38 0.95 20.39
CA ARG A 61 -13.74 0.74 20.85
C ARG A 61 -13.72 -0.29 21.98
N PRO A 62 -13.70 0.13 23.26
CA PRO A 62 -13.36 -0.74 24.39
C PRO A 62 -14.29 -1.95 24.56
N ARG A 63 -15.55 -1.84 24.15
CA ARG A 63 -16.56 -2.92 24.26
C ARG A 63 -16.63 -3.85 23.04
N HIS A 64 -15.84 -3.61 21.98
CA HIS A 64 -16.06 -4.26 20.68
C HIS A 64 -14.75 -4.78 20.09
N ARG A 65 -14.76 -5.99 19.51
CA ARG A 65 -13.60 -6.53 18.81
C ARG A 65 -13.78 -6.30 17.30
N PRO A 66 -12.80 -5.74 16.58
CA PRO A 66 -12.87 -5.67 15.13
C PRO A 66 -12.44 -7.04 14.53
N PRO A 67 -13.35 -7.89 14.00
CA PRO A 67 -13.04 -9.15 13.33
C PRO A 67 -12.37 -8.98 11.97
N GLY A 68 -12.47 -7.79 11.38
CA GLY A 68 -11.98 -7.58 10.03
C GLY A 68 -12.08 -6.11 9.62
N ARG A 69 -11.46 -5.78 8.48
CA ARG A 69 -11.56 -4.46 7.87
C ARG A 69 -11.51 -4.59 6.37
N CYS A 70 -12.12 -3.59 5.74
CA CYS A 70 -11.87 -3.30 4.34
C CYS A 70 -11.64 -1.79 4.21
N CYS A 71 -10.53 -1.36 3.61
CA CYS A 71 -10.58 -0.08 2.91
C CYS A 71 -11.32 -0.37 1.61
N GLY A 72 -12.48 0.25 1.43
CA GLY A 72 -13.17 0.22 0.16
C GLY A 72 -12.53 1.27 -0.75
N PRO A 73 -11.88 0.90 -1.87
CA PRO A 73 -11.44 1.87 -2.87
C PRO A 73 -12.61 2.56 -3.59
N GLY A 74 -13.85 2.18 -3.27
CA GLY A 74 -15.09 2.67 -3.88
C GLY A 74 -15.93 3.57 -2.96
N GLY A 75 -15.32 4.27 -1.99
CA GLY A 75 -16.08 5.04 -0.99
C GLY A 75 -15.66 6.50 -0.84
N GLY A 76 -14.92 7.08 -1.79
CA GLY A 76 -14.38 8.45 -1.63
C GLY A 76 -13.25 8.54 -0.59
N GLY A 77 -12.56 7.43 -0.33
CA GLY A 77 -11.48 7.32 0.64
C GLY A 77 -11.89 7.12 2.10
N ASN A 78 -13.12 6.65 2.34
CA ASN A 78 -13.57 6.23 3.66
C ASN A 78 -13.05 4.83 4.02
N VAL A 79 -12.88 4.56 5.32
CA VAL A 79 -12.43 3.25 5.84
C VAL A 79 -13.61 2.52 6.46
N PHE A 80 -13.81 1.25 6.11
CA PHE A 80 -14.88 0.44 6.68
C PHE A 80 -14.30 -0.61 7.63
N VAL A 81 -14.94 -0.76 8.79
CA VAL A 81 -14.51 -1.68 9.84
C VAL A 81 -15.72 -2.47 10.30
N THR A 82 -15.65 -3.78 10.15
CA THR A 82 -16.64 -4.66 10.76
C THR A 82 -16.32 -4.79 12.24
N LEU A 83 -17.34 -4.75 13.09
CA LEU A 83 -17.26 -5.02 14.52
C LEU A 83 -18.01 -6.30 14.83
N ALA A 84 -17.39 -7.19 15.60
CA ALA A 84 -18.01 -8.39 16.15
C ALA A 84 -18.32 -8.17 17.62
N TYR A 85 -19.54 -8.54 18.00
CA TYR A 85 -19.97 -8.58 19.39
C TYR A 85 -19.75 -9.99 19.93
N MET A 86 -18.55 -10.23 20.42
CA MET A 86 -18.12 -11.53 20.94
C MET A 86 -17.36 -11.40 22.26
N ALA A 87 -17.62 -12.31 23.20
CA ALA A 87 -16.95 -12.35 24.51
C ALA A 87 -15.57 -13.03 24.46
N HIS A 88 -15.43 -14.10 23.68
CA HIS A 88 -14.21 -14.90 23.52
C HIS A 88 -14.04 -15.42 22.08
N ASN A 89 -12.93 -16.12 21.80
CA ASN A 89 -12.75 -16.83 20.54
C ASN A 89 -13.60 -18.09 20.59
N GLU A 90 -14.54 -18.23 19.66
CA GLU A 90 -15.34 -19.44 19.46
C GLU A 90 -15.13 -19.93 18.03
N GLY A 91 -15.28 -21.23 17.79
CA GLY A 91 -15.24 -21.81 16.45
C GLY A 91 -16.60 -21.60 15.76
N SER A 92 -16.61 -20.87 14.64
CA SER A 92 -17.80 -20.56 13.82
C SER A 92 -19.06 -20.06 14.58
N PRO A 93 -18.95 -19.00 15.40
CA PRO A 93 -20.08 -18.43 16.11
C PRO A 93 -20.95 -17.56 15.20
N VAL A 94 -22.26 -17.56 15.44
CA VAL A 94 -23.18 -16.55 14.90
C VAL A 94 -23.26 -15.42 15.92
N TYR A 95 -22.86 -14.22 15.53
CA TYR A 95 -22.88 -13.05 16.40
C TYR A 95 -23.42 -11.83 15.67
N ARG A 96 -24.02 -10.91 16.44
CA ARG A 96 -24.33 -9.58 15.93
C ARG A 96 -23.04 -8.93 15.46
N SER A 97 -23.10 -8.25 14.32
CA SER A 97 -22.00 -7.42 13.82
C SER A 97 -22.51 -6.08 13.32
N ASP A 98 -21.65 -5.07 13.39
CA ASP A 98 -21.92 -3.75 12.81
C ASP A 98 -20.85 -3.42 11.76
N LEU A 99 -21.22 -2.65 10.74
CA LEU A 99 -20.28 -2.05 9.79
C LEU A 99 -20.09 -0.57 10.09
N LEU A 100 -18.91 -0.20 10.57
CA LEU A 100 -18.55 1.20 10.83
C LEU A 100 -17.88 1.84 9.61
N MET A 101 -18.37 3.01 9.23
CA MET A 101 -17.67 3.90 8.29
C MET A 101 -16.89 4.96 9.06
N ILE A 102 -15.56 4.95 8.90
CA ILE A 102 -14.66 5.99 9.40
C ILE A 102 -14.39 6.97 8.25
N ARG A 103 -14.73 8.23 8.49
CA ARG A 103 -14.63 9.33 7.53
C ARG A 103 -14.20 10.61 8.20
N ARG A 104 -13.81 11.62 7.41
CA ARG A 104 -13.50 12.95 7.93
C ARG A 104 -14.71 13.55 8.67
N LYS A 105 -14.47 14.13 9.86
CA LYS A 105 -15.53 14.75 10.68
C LYS A 105 -16.17 15.92 9.95
N ASP A 106 -15.33 16.85 9.47
CA ASP A 106 -15.75 18.00 8.68
C ASP A 106 -16.35 17.57 7.33
N PRO A 107 -17.63 17.90 7.04
CA PRO A 107 -18.29 17.61 5.77
C PRO A 107 -17.65 18.30 4.56
N ALA A 108 -17.12 19.52 4.70
CA ALA A 108 -16.57 20.29 3.58
C ALA A 108 -15.33 19.61 3.01
N GLY A 109 -14.51 19.00 3.88
CA GLY A 109 -13.36 18.20 3.47
C GLY A 109 -13.67 16.76 3.04
N ARG A 110 -14.95 16.33 2.97
CA ARG A 110 -15.29 14.99 2.50
C ARG A 110 -15.33 14.97 0.98
N ARG A 111 -14.53 14.11 0.37
CA ARG A 111 -14.69 13.82 -1.06
C ARG A 111 -15.96 13.01 -1.29
N ARG A 112 -16.79 13.49 -2.23
CA ARG A 112 -17.92 12.72 -2.74
C ARG A 112 -17.40 11.52 -3.52
N PHE A 113 -17.90 10.33 -3.20
CA PHE A 113 -17.68 9.17 -4.06
C PHE A 113 -18.33 9.42 -5.42
N ARG A 114 -17.54 9.31 -6.49
CA ARG A 114 -18.02 9.29 -7.87
C ARG A 114 -17.78 7.88 -8.40
N GLY A 115 -18.72 6.99 -8.13
CA GLY A 115 -18.73 5.67 -8.76
C GLY A 115 -19.02 5.81 -10.24
N PHE A 116 -18.36 4.99 -11.04
CA PHE A 116 -18.73 4.72 -12.42
C PHE A 116 -18.43 3.25 -12.68
N ASP A 117 -19.18 2.63 -13.60
CA ASP A 117 -18.93 1.24 -13.97
C ASP A 117 -17.65 1.17 -14.82
N MET A 118 -16.64 0.48 -14.31
CA MET A 118 -15.36 0.34 -15.01
C MET A 118 -15.47 -0.58 -16.23
N LEU A 119 -16.40 -1.52 -16.23
CA LEU A 119 -16.62 -2.44 -17.34
C LEU A 119 -17.30 -1.74 -18.52
N GLU A 120 -18.12 -0.72 -18.25
CA GLU A 120 -18.81 0.07 -19.27
C GLU A 120 -18.05 1.37 -19.65
N ALA A 121 -17.09 1.80 -18.83
CA ALA A 121 -16.32 3.01 -19.07
C ALA A 121 -15.57 2.97 -20.41
N SER A 122 -15.49 4.10 -21.11
CA SER A 122 -14.62 4.25 -22.28
C SER A 122 -13.13 4.16 -21.91
N PRO A 123 -12.24 3.74 -22.84
CA PRO A 123 -10.80 3.80 -22.60
C PRO A 123 -10.34 5.18 -22.12
N GLN A 124 -10.86 6.27 -22.70
CA GLN A 124 -10.55 7.64 -22.33
C GLN A 124 -10.86 7.91 -20.85
N GLN A 125 -11.99 7.44 -20.33
CA GLN A 125 -12.34 7.56 -18.92
C GLN A 125 -11.40 6.75 -18.02
N LEU A 126 -11.01 5.54 -18.43
CA LEU A 126 -10.06 4.71 -17.68
C LEU A 126 -8.67 5.38 -17.61
N PHE A 127 -8.19 5.95 -18.71
CA PHE A 127 -6.93 6.71 -18.72
C PHE A 127 -7.01 7.99 -17.90
N ALA A 128 -8.15 8.69 -17.90
CA ALA A 128 -8.35 9.82 -17.00
C ALA A 128 -8.27 9.41 -15.53
N GLU A 129 -8.72 8.21 -15.16
CA GLU A 129 -8.61 7.68 -13.80
C GLU A 129 -7.15 7.38 -13.42
N LEU A 130 -6.32 6.89 -14.35
CA LEU A 130 -4.88 6.76 -14.13
C LEU A 130 -4.20 8.11 -13.85
N GLY A 131 -4.60 9.15 -14.58
CA GLY A 131 -4.03 10.51 -14.46
C GLY A 131 -4.48 11.29 -13.23
N ARG A 132 -5.53 10.85 -12.52
CA ARG A 132 -6.05 11.57 -11.34
C ARG A 132 -5.12 11.59 -10.13
N GLY A 133 -4.05 10.79 -10.13
CA GLY A 133 -2.88 10.94 -9.25
C GLY A 133 -3.14 10.88 -7.74
N GLY A 134 -4.33 10.47 -7.31
CA GLY A 134 -4.81 10.68 -5.95
C GLY A 134 -5.17 9.42 -5.19
N SER A 135 -5.22 8.26 -5.84
CA SER A 135 -5.57 6.99 -5.19
C SER A 135 -5.04 5.79 -5.96
N TRP A 136 -4.41 4.87 -5.22
CA TRP A 136 -3.86 3.64 -5.83
C TRP A 136 -4.95 2.67 -6.30
N GLY A 137 -6.09 2.59 -5.60
CA GLY A 137 -7.12 1.60 -5.88
C GLY A 137 -7.86 1.79 -7.21
N PRO A 138 -8.55 2.92 -7.42
CA PRO A 138 -9.21 3.24 -8.69
C PRO A 138 -8.26 3.24 -9.88
N GLY A 139 -7.07 3.83 -9.75
CA GLY A 139 -6.04 3.80 -10.80
C GLY A 139 -5.61 2.37 -11.14
N ARG A 140 -5.34 1.52 -10.14
CA ARG A 140 -4.98 0.12 -10.39
C ARG A 140 -6.10 -0.65 -11.10
N ARG A 141 -7.36 -0.43 -10.73
CA ARG A 141 -8.49 -1.11 -11.37
C ARG A 141 -8.68 -0.64 -12.82
N ALA A 142 -8.55 0.66 -13.08
CA ALA A 142 -8.59 1.21 -14.43
C ALA A 142 -7.45 0.65 -15.29
N TYR A 143 -6.24 0.50 -14.72
CA TYR A 143 -5.11 -0.14 -15.38
C TYR A 143 -5.42 -1.60 -15.74
N VAL A 144 -5.90 -2.39 -14.76
CA VAL A 144 -6.25 -3.80 -14.99
C VAL A 144 -7.31 -3.93 -16.08
N GLU A 145 -8.31 -3.06 -16.07
CA GLU A 145 -9.38 -3.08 -17.06
C GLU A 145 -8.90 -2.70 -18.47
N LEU A 146 -8.03 -1.70 -18.60
CA LEU A 146 -7.39 -1.35 -19.87
C LEU A 146 -6.59 -2.54 -20.43
N VAL A 147 -5.80 -3.22 -19.58
CA VAL A 147 -5.04 -4.41 -19.98
C VAL A 147 -5.97 -5.55 -20.40
N ARG A 148 -7.07 -5.77 -19.66
CA ARG A 148 -8.07 -6.82 -19.96
C ARG A 148 -8.68 -6.64 -21.34
N ARG A 149 -8.92 -5.40 -21.77
CA ARG A 149 -9.51 -5.06 -23.09
C ARG A 149 -8.53 -5.16 -24.26
N GLY A 150 -7.22 -5.27 -23.99
CA GLY A 150 -6.21 -5.54 -25.00
C GLY A 150 -5.81 -4.32 -25.84
N ARG A 151 -5.19 -4.61 -27.00
CA ARG A 151 -4.42 -3.64 -27.81
C ARG A 151 -5.18 -2.36 -28.14
N ASP A 152 -6.43 -2.48 -28.60
CA ASP A 152 -7.20 -1.32 -29.07
C ASP A 152 -7.50 -0.35 -27.93
N ALA A 153 -7.80 -0.88 -26.75
CA ALA A 153 -8.07 -0.06 -25.57
C ALA A 153 -6.82 0.68 -25.06
N VAL A 154 -5.62 0.15 -25.30
CA VAL A 154 -4.34 0.77 -24.90
C VAL A 154 -3.65 1.54 -26.03
N ALA A 155 -4.31 1.72 -27.18
CA ALA A 155 -3.78 2.49 -28.28
C ALA A 155 -3.40 3.92 -27.83
N GLY A 156 -2.24 4.39 -28.27
CA GLY A 156 -1.69 5.70 -27.89
C GLY A 156 -1.12 5.79 -26.48
N VAL A 157 -0.97 4.68 -25.73
CA VAL A 157 -0.37 4.69 -24.39
C VAL A 157 1.07 5.22 -24.40
N VAL A 158 1.85 4.91 -25.44
CA VAL A 158 3.24 5.39 -25.57
C VAL A 158 3.28 6.91 -25.71
N ASP A 159 2.39 7.49 -26.53
CA ASP A 159 2.33 8.94 -26.72
C ASP A 159 1.86 9.64 -25.45
N ARG A 160 0.90 9.05 -24.74
CA ARG A 160 0.47 9.54 -23.41
C ARG A 160 1.59 9.49 -22.38
N LEU A 161 2.40 8.42 -22.39
CA LEU A 161 3.54 8.30 -21.50
C LEU A 161 4.61 9.35 -21.82
N LYS A 162 4.92 9.56 -23.10
CA LYS A 162 5.84 10.63 -23.55
C LYS A 162 5.35 12.03 -23.18
N ALA A 163 4.04 12.25 -23.25
CA ALA A 163 3.41 13.53 -22.88
C ALA A 163 3.25 13.70 -21.35
N SER A 164 3.39 12.63 -20.57
CA SER A 164 3.25 12.71 -19.12
C SER A 164 4.47 13.37 -18.50
N ASN A 165 4.24 14.34 -17.59
CA ASN A 165 5.29 14.96 -16.80
C ASN A 165 5.24 14.35 -15.40
N PRO A 166 5.99 13.28 -15.11
CA PRO A 166 5.94 12.66 -13.79
C PRO A 166 6.43 13.70 -12.76
N PRO A 167 5.75 13.84 -11.61
CA PRO A 167 6.31 14.65 -10.53
C PRO A 167 7.70 14.09 -10.24
N THR A 168 8.69 14.98 -10.18
CA THR A 168 10.05 14.62 -9.80
C THR A 168 9.94 13.98 -8.42
N VAL A 169 10.03 12.65 -8.35
CA VAL A 169 10.19 11.98 -7.07
C VAL A 169 11.55 12.43 -6.58
N ARG A 170 11.58 13.44 -5.72
CA ARG A 170 12.77 13.78 -4.95
C ARG A 170 13.04 12.59 -4.04
N VAL A 171 13.79 11.63 -4.55
CA VAL A 171 14.51 10.68 -3.74
C VAL A 171 15.56 11.52 -3.02
N SER A 172 15.20 12.09 -1.86
CA SER A 172 16.17 12.62 -0.93
C SER A 172 16.93 11.44 -0.36
N SER A 173 17.90 10.93 -1.11
CA SER A 173 19.01 10.15 -0.56
C SER A 173 19.86 11.13 0.25
N PRO A 174 19.99 10.99 1.57
CA PRO A 174 21.00 11.74 2.30
C PRO A 174 22.36 11.17 1.87
N GLY A 175 23.14 11.98 1.15
CA GLY A 175 24.57 11.74 0.94
C GLY A 175 24.93 10.84 -0.25
N LEU A 176 24.85 11.39 -1.46
CA LEU A 176 25.78 11.04 -2.54
C LEU A 176 25.91 12.26 -3.44
N VAL A 177 26.86 13.12 -3.06
CA VAL A 177 27.35 14.21 -3.90
C VAL A 177 28.03 13.59 -5.12
N GLY A 178 27.73 14.14 -6.29
CA GLY A 178 27.98 13.54 -7.59
C GLY A 178 29.43 13.18 -7.87
N ARG A 179 29.58 12.06 -8.59
CA ARG A 179 30.69 11.85 -9.52
C ARG A 179 30.09 11.47 -10.88
N PRO A 180 30.54 12.07 -11.98
CA PRO A 180 30.03 11.75 -13.30
C PRO A 180 30.39 10.30 -13.65
N PHE A 181 29.41 9.53 -14.11
CA PHE A 181 29.61 8.19 -14.64
C PHE A 181 30.37 8.31 -15.97
N GLY A 182 31.67 8.05 -15.94
CA GLY A 182 32.47 7.76 -17.11
C GLY A 182 32.12 6.37 -17.64
N SER A 183 31.80 6.32 -18.93
CA SER A 183 31.56 5.13 -19.74
C SER A 183 32.81 4.26 -19.84
N THR A 184 32.80 3.06 -19.24
CA THR A 184 33.51 1.86 -19.73
C THR A 184 33.25 0.72 -18.76
N TRP A 185 32.38 -0.23 -19.13
CA TRP A 185 32.49 -1.62 -18.68
C TRP A 185 32.00 -2.51 -19.82
N LEU A 186 32.94 -2.98 -20.62
CA LEU A 186 32.76 -3.94 -21.70
C LEU A 186 33.94 -4.91 -21.66
N GLY A 187 33.64 -6.21 -21.48
CA GLY A 187 34.59 -7.34 -21.49
C GLY A 187 35.29 -7.60 -20.15
N ARG A 188 35.51 -8.83 -19.69
CA ARG A 188 35.57 -10.12 -20.38
C ARG A 188 35.34 -11.25 -19.36
N ALA A 189 34.65 -12.30 -19.79
CA ALA A 189 34.75 -13.61 -19.19
C ALA A 189 36.11 -14.23 -19.54
N SER A 190 36.73 -14.92 -18.58
CA SER A 190 37.63 -16.04 -18.85
C SER A 190 37.66 -16.97 -17.64
N GLU A 191 37.33 -18.22 -17.91
CA GLU A 191 37.42 -19.40 -17.05
C GLU A 191 38.87 -19.77 -16.72
N GLY A 192 39.05 -20.58 -15.67
CA GLY A 192 40.10 -21.60 -15.63
C GLY A 192 41.16 -21.45 -14.54
N GLY A 193 41.20 -22.41 -13.60
CA GLY A 193 42.45 -22.83 -12.96
C GLY A 193 42.46 -22.89 -11.42
N SER A 194 42.07 -24.04 -10.86
CA SER A 194 42.71 -24.66 -9.69
C SER A 194 43.33 -25.99 -10.17
N PRO A 195 44.27 -26.69 -9.48
CA PRO A 195 44.80 -26.52 -8.12
C PRO A 195 46.34 -26.69 -8.01
N THR A 196 46.91 -26.59 -6.78
CA THR A 196 48.16 -27.18 -6.20
C THR A 196 48.77 -26.17 -5.21
N GLY A 197 49.28 -26.47 -4.01
CA GLY A 197 49.46 -27.63 -3.14
C GLY A 197 49.87 -27.09 -1.74
N GLY A 198 49.66 -27.85 -0.66
CA GLY A 198 50.06 -27.48 0.72
C GLY A 198 51.57 -27.61 0.97
N PRO A 199 52.07 -27.84 2.22
CA PRO A 199 51.42 -27.78 3.54
C PRO A 199 52.23 -26.93 4.57
N GLY A 200 51.66 -26.67 5.76
CA GLY A 200 52.40 -26.03 6.86
C GLY A 200 51.68 -26.20 8.20
N SER A 201 52.35 -26.88 9.12
CA SER A 201 51.87 -27.50 10.37
C SER A 201 51.72 -26.57 11.58
N ARG A 202 50.79 -26.96 12.47
CA ARG A 202 50.79 -26.93 13.96
C ARG A 202 51.61 -25.84 14.67
N GLN A 203 50.94 -25.04 15.50
CA GLN A 203 50.73 -25.31 16.95
C GLN A 203 49.42 -24.67 17.41
#